data_AF-X1F1I7-F1
#
_entry.id   AF-X1F1I7-F1
#
_cell.length_a   1.000
_cell.length_b   1.000
_cell.length_c   1.000
_cell.angle_alpha   90.00
_cell.angle_beta   90.00
_cell.angle_gamma   90.00
#
_symmetry.space_group_name_H-M   'P 1'
#
loop_
_entity.id
_entity.type
_entity.pdbx_description
1 polymer ?
#
loop_
_entity_poly.entity_id
_entity_poly.type
_entity_poly.pdbx_seq_one_letter_code
_entity_poly.pdbx_strand_id
1 'polypeptide(L)'
;MLNELSSLSWRGDISEEILRLRSHLDQFHTTLKNQGPIGNKLKFILQELQREINTIGAKSVTFTISNFVVQIKEDLERIREISQNIE
;
A
#
# COMPACT_ATOMS: atom_id res chain seq x y z
N MET A 1 -21.12 -25.10 0.73
CA MET A 1 -21.18 -24.66 2.14
C MET A 1 -19.81 -24.54 2.81
N LEU A 2 -19.05 -25.61 3.13
CA LEU A 2 -17.74 -25.47 3.81
C LEU A 2 -16.70 -24.69 2.98
N ASN A 3 -16.66 -24.88 1.66
CA ASN A 3 -15.74 -24.17 0.76
C ASN A 3 -16.10 -22.68 0.57
N GLU A 4 -17.37 -22.31 0.74
CA GLU A 4 -17.81 -20.91 0.63
C GLU A 4 -17.52 -20.15 1.93
N LEU A 5 -17.71 -20.80 3.07
CA LEU A 5 -17.36 -20.27 4.39
C LEU A 5 -15.84 -20.12 4.57
N SER A 6 -15.03 -21.08 4.08
CA SER A 6 -13.57 -20.94 4.08
C SER A 6 -13.10 -19.82 3.14
N SER A 7 -13.72 -19.70 1.97
CA SER A 7 -13.51 -18.58 1.03
C SER A 7 -13.84 -17.22 1.65
N LEU A 8 -14.94 -17.10 2.39
CA LEU A 8 -15.32 -15.87 3.08
C LEU A 8 -14.37 -15.52 4.24
N SER A 9 -13.96 -16.51 5.02
CA SER A 9 -12.98 -16.35 6.12
C SER A 9 -11.61 -15.90 5.60
N TRP A 10 -11.20 -16.35 4.42
CA TRP A 10 -9.92 -15.96 3.80
C TRP A 10 -9.99 -14.61 3.10
N ARG A 11 -11.16 -14.22 2.57
CA ARG A 11 -11.32 -12.95 1.85
C ARG A 11 -11.18 -11.72 2.75
N GLY A 12 -11.36 -11.85 4.07
CA GLY A 12 -11.27 -10.73 5.02
C GLY A 12 -9.93 -10.58 5.74
N ASP A 13 -9.01 -11.55 5.63
CA ASP A 13 -7.71 -11.45 6.28
C ASP A 13 -6.75 -10.60 5.43
N ILE A 14 -6.48 -9.40 5.93
CA ILE A 14 -5.56 -8.41 5.34
C ILE A 14 -4.28 -8.24 6.17
N SER A 15 -4.02 -9.13 7.13
CA SER A 15 -2.92 -8.98 8.09
C SER A 15 -1.55 -8.99 7.41
N GLU A 16 -1.38 -9.83 6.39
CA GLU A 16 -0.16 -9.90 5.59
C GLU A 16 0.07 -8.59 4.80
N GLU A 17 -0.96 -8.07 4.16
CA GLU A 17 -0.88 -6.80 3.44
C GLU A 17 -0.55 -5.63 4.37
N ILE A 18 -1.12 -5.59 5.58
CA ILE A 18 -0.79 -4.56 6.59
C ILE A 18 0.67 -4.67 7.01
N LEU A 19 1.18 -5.90 7.22
CA LEU A 19 2.58 -6.10 7.59
C LEU A 19 3.54 -5.66 6.46
N ARG A 20 3.24 -6.04 5.21
CA ARG A 20 4.02 -5.61 4.04
C ARG A 20 3.97 -4.10 3.85
N LEU A 21 2.78 -3.50 3.97
CA LEU A 21 2.59 -2.05 3.88
C LEU A 21 3.48 -1.32 4.89
N ARG A 22 3.51 -1.77 6.15
CA ARG A 22 4.40 -1.21 7.19
C ARG A 22 5.87 -1.31 6.80
N SER A 23 6.32 -2.48 6.34
CA SER A 23 7.70 -2.67 5.87
C SER A 23 8.06 -1.72 4.72
N HIS A 24 7.15 -1.54 3.75
CA HIS A 24 7.37 -0.61 2.65
C HIS A 24 7.39 0.86 3.13
N LEU A 25 6.56 1.24 4.11
CA LEU A 25 6.62 2.59 4.71
C LEU A 25 7.94 2.82 5.45
N ASP A 26 8.46 1.84 6.18
CA ASP A 26 9.76 1.95 6.85
C ASP A 26 10.89 2.11 5.83
N GLN A 27 10.84 1.35 4.73
CA GLN A 27 11.79 1.48 3.62
C GLN A 27 11.68 2.83 2.92
N PHE A 28 10.46 3.35 2.74
CA PHE A 28 10.20 4.68 2.18
C PHE A 28 10.86 5.74 3.06
N HIS A 29 10.59 5.70 4.37
CA HIS A 29 11.11 6.66 5.33
C HIS A 29 12.63 6.60 5.48
N THR A 30 13.22 5.41 5.36
CA THR A 30 14.68 5.23 5.34
C THR A 30 15.28 5.77 4.05
N THR A 31 14.62 5.54 2.92
CA THR A 31 15.09 6.00 1.60
C THR A 31 15.13 7.52 1.53
N LEU A 32 14.14 8.22 2.09
CA LEU A 32 14.12 9.68 2.17
C LEU A 32 15.29 10.29 2.95
N LYS A 33 15.96 9.53 3.82
CA LYS A 33 17.10 10.00 4.63
C LYS A 33 18.45 9.81 3.93
N ASN A 34 18.49 9.15 2.77
CA ASN A 34 19.74 8.86 2.07
C ASN A 34 20.20 10.08 1.26
N GLN A 35 21.51 10.37 1.29
CA GLN A 35 22.13 11.51 0.58
C GLN A 35 22.56 11.17 -0.86
N GLY A 36 21.73 10.43 -1.60
CA GLY A 36 22.05 9.97 -2.97
C GLY A 36 20.84 10.03 -3.90
N PRO A 37 20.97 9.57 -5.16
CA PRO A 37 19.84 9.50 -6.08
C PRO A 37 18.82 8.47 -5.57
N ILE A 38 17.68 8.95 -5.08
CA ILE A 38 16.63 8.12 -4.47
C ILE A 38 15.40 7.92 -5.36
N GLY A 39 15.25 8.67 -6.46
CA GLY A 39 14.04 8.68 -7.29
C GLY A 39 13.57 7.30 -7.76
N ASN A 40 14.47 6.51 -8.36
CA ASN A 40 14.13 5.15 -8.82
C ASN A 40 13.70 4.21 -7.68
N LYS A 41 14.34 4.34 -6.51
CA LYS A 41 14.03 3.52 -5.33
C LYS A 41 12.68 3.93 -4.72
N LEU A 42 12.42 5.23 -4.62
CA LEU A 42 11.12 5.75 -4.19
C LEU A 42 10.00 5.31 -5.13
N LYS A 43 10.22 5.37 -6.44
CA LYS A 43 9.26 4.89 -7.45
C LYS A 43 8.89 3.42 -7.24
N PHE A 44 9.88 2.56 -7.00
CA PHE A 44 9.63 1.15 -6.69
C PHE A 44 8.82 0.99 -5.40
N ILE A 45 9.23 1.66 -4.32
CA ILE A 45 8.52 1.55 -3.03
C ILE A 45 7.08 2.04 -3.13
N LEU A 46 6.83 3.15 -3.84
CA LEU A 46 5.47 3.67 -4.07
C LEU A 46 4.61 2.69 -4.86
N GLN A 47 5.19 1.99 -5.83
CA GLN A 47 4.48 0.95 -6.59
C GLN A 47 4.09 -0.23 -5.69
N GLU A 48 4.98 -0.67 -4.80
CA GLU A 48 4.68 -1.75 -3.86
C GLU A 48 3.62 -1.33 -2.83
N LEU A 49 3.71 -0.10 -2.29
CA LEU A 49 2.67 0.47 -1.41
C LEU A 49 1.30 0.46 -2.11
N GLN A 50 1.24 0.87 -3.37
CA GLN A 50 0.00 0.87 -4.14
C GLN A 50 -0.54 -0.55 -4.36
N ARG A 51 0.34 -1.55 -4.54
CA ARG A 51 -0.05 -2.97 -4.64
C ARG A 51 -0.72 -3.44 -3.35
N GLU A 52 -0.13 -3.17 -2.19
CA GLU A 52 -0.71 -3.60 -0.90
C GLU A 52 -2.07 -2.95 -0.66
N ILE A 53 -2.21 -1.65 -0.93
CA ILE A 53 -3.48 -0.92 -0.78
C ILE A 53 -4.57 -1.44 -1.72
N ASN A 54 -4.21 -1.82 -2.95
CA ASN A 54 -5.16 -2.45 -3.87
C ASN A 54 -5.63 -3.81 -3.37
N THR A 55 -4.72 -4.64 -2.86
CA THR A 55 -5.05 -5.95 -2.30
C THR A 55 -5.93 -5.81 -1.05
N ILE A 56 -5.61 -4.88 -0.14
CA ILE A 56 -6.45 -4.54 1.02
C ILE A 56 -7.85 -4.16 0.54
N GLY A 57 -7.98 -3.24 -0.43
CA GLY A 57 -9.27 -2.83 -0.97
C GLY A 57 -10.07 -3.98 -1.59
N ALA A 58 -9.41 -4.89 -2.31
CA ALA A 58 -10.06 -6.05 -2.93
C ALA A 58 -10.54 -7.11 -1.92
N LYS A 59 -9.86 -7.23 -0.78
CA LYS A 59 -10.20 -8.11 0.35
C LYS A 59 -11.15 -7.44 1.36
N SER A 60 -11.32 -6.12 1.28
CA SER A 60 -12.10 -5.38 2.27
C SER A 60 -13.60 -5.63 2.13
N VAL A 61 -14.21 -6.02 3.24
CA VAL A 61 -15.66 -6.25 3.34
C VAL A 61 -16.41 -5.13 4.08
N THR A 62 -15.70 -4.11 4.55
CA THR A 62 -16.28 -2.99 5.31
C THR A 62 -16.10 -1.66 4.59
N PHE A 63 -17.15 -0.82 4.65
CA PHE A 63 -17.13 0.52 4.08
C PHE A 63 -16.01 1.40 4.65
N THR A 64 -15.72 1.25 5.94
CA THR A 64 -14.66 2.00 6.63
C THR A 64 -13.29 1.75 6.00
N ILE A 65 -12.94 0.50 5.71
CA ILE A 65 -11.64 0.19 5.08
C ILE A 65 -11.63 0.70 3.64
N SER A 66 -12.73 0.58 2.90
CA SER A 66 -12.82 1.13 1.53
C SER A 66 -12.58 2.64 1.50
N ASN A 67 -13.10 3.40 2.47
CA ASN A 67 -12.81 4.83 2.56
C ASN A 67 -11.33 5.13 2.84
N PHE A 68 -10.70 4.37 3.74
CA PHE A 68 -9.26 4.51 3.96
C PHE A 68 -8.44 4.16 2.72
N VAL A 69 -8.82 3.12 1.98
CA VAL A 69 -8.15 2.75 0.73
C VAL A 69 -8.20 3.89 -0.28
N VAL A 70 -9.34 4.58 -0.43
CA VAL A 70 -9.46 5.74 -1.32
C VAL A 70 -8.55 6.88 -0.87
N GLN A 71 -8.59 7.24 0.41
CA GLN A 71 -7.75 8.32 0.96
C GLN A 71 -6.25 8.03 0.78
N ILE A 72 -5.82 6.80 1.09
CA ILE A 72 -4.41 6.41 0.95
C ILE A 72 -4.00 6.44 -0.53
N LYS A 73 -4.88 6.06 -1.47
CA LYS A 73 -4.57 6.15 -2.91
C LYS A 73 -4.35 7.59 -3.35
N GLU A 74 -5.17 8.52 -2.88
CA GLU A 74 -5.00 9.95 -3.16
C GLU A 74 -3.67 10.48 -2.60
N ASP A 75 -3.31 10.09 -1.37
CA ASP A 75 -2.05 10.48 -0.76
C ASP A 75 -0.83 9.88 -1.48
N LEU A 76 -0.89 8.61 -1.88
CA LEU A 76 0.17 7.96 -2.66
C LEU A 76 0.37 8.63 -4.02
N GLU A 77 -0.72 9.04 -4.68
CA GLU A 77 -0.64 9.74 -5.96
C GLU A 77 0.01 11.13 -5.80
N ARG A 78 -0.38 11.89 -4.77
CA ARG A 78 0.25 13.18 -4.45
C ARG A 78 1.75 13.01 -4.17
N ILE A 79 2.14 11.97 -3.44
CA ILE A 79 3.56 11.67 -3.17
C ILE A 79 4.29 11.29 -4.46
N ARG A 80 3.64 10.54 -5.35
CA ARG A 80 4.19 10.15 -6.66
C ARG A 80 4.49 11.37 -7.53
N GLU A 81 3.57 12.33 -7.59
CA GLU A 81 3.77 13.61 -8.31
C GLU A 81 4.95 14.40 -7.72
N ILE A 82 5.03 14.50 -6.39
CA ILE A 82 6.18 15.17 -5.73
C ILE A 82 7.47 14.45 -6.09
N SER A 83 7.50 13.11 -6.01
CA SER A 83 8.68 12.29 -6.29
C SER A 83 9.20 12.44 -7.72
N GLN A 84 8.34 12.74 -8.69
CA GLN A 84 8.75 12.99 -10.09
C GLN A 84 9.44 14.34 -10.27
N ASN A 85 9.20 15.29 -9.36
CA ASN A 85 9.82 16.61 -9.38
C ASN A 85 11.15 16.66 -8.62
N ILE A 86 11.56 15.58 -7.96
CA ILE A 86 12.82 15.48 -7.20
C ILE A 86 13.94 14.80 -8.02
N GLU A 87 13.80 14.74 -9.36
CA GLU A 87 14.86 14.27 -10.27
C GLU A 87 16.03 15.24 -10.38
#